data_AF-A0A2T4CRC9-F1
#
_entry.id   AF-A0A2T4CRC9-F1
#
_cell.length_a   1.000
_cell.length_b   1.000
_cell.length_c   1.000
_cell.angle_alpha   90.00
_cell.angle_beta   90.00
_cell.angle_gamma   90.00
#
_symmetry.space_group_name_H-M   'P 1'
#
loop_
_entity.id
_entity.type
_entity.pdbx_description
1 polymer ?
#
loop_
_entity_poly.entity_id
_entity_poly.type
_entity_poly.pdbx_seq_one_letter_code
_entity_poly.pdbx_strand_id
1 'polypeptide(L)'
;GGPIALLIGSAIFPELIGVDGPEAVWRGMTTIAGSWIGGGANQLAMKETYEVGNDIFSAMVTVDIIIANIWMAVLLYLAANHKRIDANLGADVSAIDDIRQRVEHYEAEHKRNAGVPEYIFILAAAFGAAGIGHFAADLIAPYIGENYPALKQMSLDAKFLWVIMVATA
;
A
#
# COMPACT_ATOMS: atom_id res chain seq x y z
N GLY A 1 11.68 12.79 6.74
CA GLY A 1 10.67 11.75 7.04
C GLY A 1 9.61 12.27 7.98
N GLY A 2 8.61 11.46 8.33
CA GLY A 2 7.42 11.86 9.11
C GLY A 2 7.69 12.80 10.31
N PRO A 3 8.63 12.48 11.23
CA PRO A 3 8.93 13.34 12.38
C PRO A 3 9.41 14.75 12.00
N ILE A 4 10.25 14.88 10.96
CA ILE A 4 10.72 16.19 10.48
C ILE A 4 9.58 16.97 9.83
N ALA A 5 8.71 16.30 9.07
CA ALA A 5 7.54 16.94 8.48
C ALA A 5 6.57 17.46 9.55
N LEU A 6 6.37 16.70 10.64
CA LEU A 6 5.59 17.15 11.79
C LEU A 6 6.31 18.28 12.53
N LEU A 7 7.63 18.23 12.74
CA LEU A 7 8.35 19.34 13.36
C LEU A 7 8.24 20.64 12.55
N ILE A 8 8.43 20.58 11.23
CA ILE A 8 8.26 21.74 10.35
C ILE A 8 6.80 22.19 10.34
N GLY A 9 5.85 21.26 10.24
CA GLY A 9 4.42 21.54 10.32
C GLY A 9 4.03 22.21 11.63
N SER A 10 4.63 21.83 12.75
CA SER A 10 4.36 22.43 14.07
C SER A 10 4.81 23.88 14.15
N ALA A 11 5.83 24.26 13.38
CA ALA A 11 6.34 25.62 13.35
C ALA A 11 5.51 26.53 12.42
N ILE A 12 4.87 25.97 11.38
CA ILE A 12 4.15 26.73 10.36
C ILE A 12 2.63 26.72 10.62
N PHE A 13 2.08 25.58 11.05
CA PHE A 13 0.66 25.32 11.29
C PHE A 13 0.48 24.60 12.66
N PRO A 14 0.80 25.28 13.78
CA PRO A 14 0.73 24.67 15.11
C PRO A 14 -0.67 24.13 15.46
N GLU A 15 -1.73 24.75 14.94
CA GLU A 15 -3.12 24.35 15.10
C GLU A 15 -3.43 22.95 14.54
N LEU A 16 -2.62 22.44 13.61
CA LEU A 16 -2.80 21.12 13.01
C LEU A 16 -2.12 20.01 13.81
N ILE A 17 -1.18 20.34 14.69
CA ILE A 17 -0.31 19.35 15.37
C ILE A 17 -0.73 19.09 16.83
N GLY A 18 -1.58 19.96 17.39
CA GLY A 18 -2.19 19.80 18.71
C GLY A 18 -3.58 19.16 18.72
N VAL A 19 -4.03 18.57 17.60
CA VAL A 19 -5.34 17.92 17.54
C VAL A 19 -5.23 16.52 18.13
N ASP A 20 -5.90 16.30 19.26
CA ASP A 20 -6.09 14.98 19.86
C ASP A 20 -7.33 14.29 19.28
N GLY A 21 -7.32 12.95 19.30
CA GLY A 21 -8.43 12.12 18.82
C GLY A 21 -8.25 11.58 17.39
N PRO A 22 -9.32 11.02 16.78
CA PRO A 22 -9.25 10.33 15.49
C PRO A 22 -8.71 11.18 14.32
N GLU A 23 -8.97 12.49 14.35
CA GLU A 23 -8.58 13.44 13.30
C GLU A 23 -7.15 13.99 13.46
N ALA A 24 -6.37 13.44 14.40
CA ALA A 24 -5.00 13.86 14.62
C ALA A 24 -4.13 13.64 13.36
N VAL A 25 -3.34 14.63 12.97
CA VAL A 25 -2.52 14.56 11.75
C VAL A 25 -1.56 13.38 11.77
N TRP A 26 -0.95 13.07 12.92
CA TRP A 26 -0.03 11.93 13.04
C TRP A 26 -0.73 10.60 12.75
N ARG A 27 -2.02 10.45 13.11
CA ARG A 27 -2.83 9.26 12.80
C ARG A 27 -3.03 9.15 11.29
N GLY A 28 -3.38 10.26 10.63
CA GLY A 28 -3.43 10.34 9.16
C GLY A 28 -2.10 9.95 8.50
N MET A 29 -0.96 10.38 9.05
CA MET A 29 0.36 10.02 8.52
C MET A 29 0.65 8.51 8.57
N THR A 30 0.07 7.77 9.52
CA THR A 30 0.20 6.30 9.56
C THR A 30 -0.40 5.63 8.32
N THR A 31 -1.48 6.18 7.78
CA THR A 31 -2.17 5.59 6.62
C THR A 31 -1.39 5.85 5.33
N ILE A 32 -0.75 7.01 5.19
CA ILE A 32 0.23 7.27 4.11
C ILE A 32 1.39 6.27 4.23
N ALA A 33 1.97 6.10 5.41
CA ALA A 33 3.05 5.12 5.59
C ALA A 33 2.60 3.70 5.19
N GLY A 34 1.40 3.30 5.61
CA GLY A 34 0.77 2.03 5.22
C GLY A 34 0.65 1.86 3.70
N SER A 35 0.21 2.91 2.99
CA SER A 35 0.11 2.91 1.53
C SER A 35 1.45 2.67 0.85
N TRP A 36 2.51 3.33 1.30
CA TRP A 36 3.82 3.23 0.65
C TRP A 36 4.54 1.90 0.93
N ILE A 37 4.28 1.26 2.08
CA ILE A 37 4.90 -0.03 2.41
C ILE A 37 4.12 -1.24 1.88
N GLY A 38 2.82 -1.13 1.65
CA GLY A 38 2.03 -2.27 1.16
C GLY A 38 0.68 -1.91 0.54
N GLY A 39 0.56 -0.72 -0.03
CA GLY A 39 -0.58 -0.28 -0.82
C GLY A 39 -1.85 -0.03 -0.02
N GLY A 40 -2.97 0.04 -0.75
CA GLY A 40 -4.28 0.40 -0.19
C GLY A 40 -4.77 -0.52 0.92
N ALA A 41 -4.43 -1.82 0.88
CA ALA A 41 -4.78 -2.76 1.94
C ALA A 41 -4.11 -2.38 3.27
N ASN A 42 -2.79 -2.10 3.24
CA ASN A 42 -2.07 -1.66 4.42
C ASN A 42 -2.50 -0.26 4.86
N GLN A 43 -2.81 0.65 3.93
CA GLN A 43 -3.39 1.97 4.24
C GLN A 43 -4.71 1.85 5.02
N LEU A 44 -5.59 0.94 4.61
CA LEU A 44 -6.85 0.67 5.32
C LEU A 44 -6.62 -0.04 6.67
N ALA A 45 -5.66 -0.97 6.74
CA ALA A 45 -5.28 -1.60 8.01
C ALA A 45 -4.80 -0.56 9.04
N MET A 46 -4.00 0.42 8.61
CA MET A 46 -3.55 1.52 9.47
C MET A 46 -4.73 2.41 9.90
N LYS A 47 -5.71 2.64 9.01
CA LYS A 47 -6.93 3.38 9.36
C LYS A 47 -7.68 2.72 10.54
N GLU A 48 -7.91 1.42 10.46
CA GLU A 48 -8.62 0.68 11.50
C GLU A 48 -7.77 0.55 12.78
N THR A 49 -6.49 0.21 12.64
CA THR A 49 -5.58 -0.01 13.78
C THR A 49 -5.36 1.23 14.63
N TYR A 50 -5.21 2.38 13.98
CA TYR A 50 -5.01 3.66 14.66
C TYR A 50 -6.28 4.48 14.76
N GLU A 51 -7.45 3.87 14.55
CA GLU A 51 -8.78 4.50 14.63
C GLU A 51 -8.78 5.89 13.97
N VAL A 52 -8.28 5.94 12.73
CA VAL A 52 -8.07 7.18 12.00
C VAL A 52 -9.41 7.71 11.53
N GLY A 53 -9.65 8.98 11.83
CA GLY A 53 -10.85 9.72 11.48
C GLY A 53 -11.12 9.73 9.98
N ASN A 54 -12.39 9.81 9.58
CA ASN A 54 -12.77 9.71 8.17
C ASN A 54 -12.33 10.94 7.36
N ASP A 55 -12.35 12.12 7.97
CA ASP A 55 -12.02 13.36 7.28
C ASP A 55 -10.51 13.43 7.02
N ILE A 56 -9.69 13.21 8.05
CA ILE A 56 -8.24 13.15 7.92
C ILE A 56 -7.82 11.98 7.02
N PHE A 57 -8.51 10.84 7.08
CA PHE A 57 -8.24 9.71 6.18
C PHE A 57 -8.49 10.11 4.72
N SER A 58 -9.62 10.74 4.41
CA SER A 58 -9.95 11.20 3.06
C SER A 58 -8.95 12.24 2.56
N ALA A 59 -8.52 13.16 3.42
CA ALA A 59 -7.49 14.14 3.09
C ALA A 59 -6.14 13.46 2.78
N MET A 60 -5.73 12.50 3.60
CA MET A 60 -4.46 11.78 3.42
C MET A 60 -4.45 10.90 2.17
N VAL A 61 -5.57 10.22 1.85
CA VAL A 61 -5.72 9.48 0.58
C VAL A 61 -5.56 10.42 -0.62
N THR A 62 -6.16 11.61 -0.54
CA THR A 62 -6.04 12.61 -1.61
C THR A 62 -4.59 13.07 -1.79
N VAL A 63 -3.90 13.40 -0.69
CA VAL A 63 -2.47 13.76 -0.71
C VAL A 63 -1.63 12.63 -1.30
N ASP A 64 -1.88 11.40 -0.88
CA ASP A 64 -1.15 10.22 -1.35
C ASP A 64 -1.27 10.05 -2.87
N ILE A 65 -2.49 10.11 -3.41
CA ILE A 65 -2.75 10.02 -4.85
C ILE A 65 -2.04 11.14 -5.62
N ILE A 66 -2.13 12.38 -5.14
CA ILE A 66 -1.52 13.54 -5.84
C ILE A 66 0.00 13.39 -5.87
N ILE A 67 0.62 13.12 -4.72
CA ILE A 67 2.08 13.02 -4.60
C ILE A 67 2.59 11.82 -5.41
N ALA A 68 1.91 10.67 -5.35
CA ALA A 68 2.28 9.49 -6.13
C ALA A 68 2.26 9.79 -7.64
N ASN A 69 1.24 10.49 -8.15
CA ASN A 69 1.15 10.82 -9.56
C ASN A 69 2.19 11.86 -10.00
N ILE A 70 2.46 12.88 -9.18
CA ILE A 70 3.53 13.85 -9.46
C ILE A 70 4.88 13.13 -9.50
N TRP A 71 5.14 12.26 -8.53
CA TRP A 71 6.38 11.49 -8.50
C TRP A 71 6.49 10.53 -9.68
N MET A 72 5.39 9.90 -10.07
CA MET A 72 5.33 9.06 -11.27
C MET A 72 5.68 9.85 -12.54
N ALA A 73 5.20 11.08 -12.68
CA ALA A 73 5.58 11.95 -13.80
C ALA A 73 7.10 12.23 -13.81
N VAL A 74 7.70 12.48 -12.63
CA VAL A 74 9.16 12.65 -12.49
C VAL A 74 9.90 11.37 -12.90
N LEU A 75 9.49 10.20 -12.39
CA LEU A 75 10.11 8.93 -12.73
C LEU A 75 10.01 8.61 -14.22
N LEU A 76 8.85 8.86 -14.84
CA LEU A 76 8.65 8.66 -16.28
C LEU A 76 9.52 9.61 -17.10
N TYR A 77 9.67 10.86 -16.67
CA TYR A 77 10.59 11.80 -17.29
C TYR A 77 12.04 11.29 -17.23
N LEU A 78 12.49 10.82 -16.06
CA LEU A 78 13.83 10.26 -15.89
C LEU A 78 14.02 8.99 -16.74
N ALA A 79 13.07 8.07 -16.70
CA ALA A 79 13.11 6.82 -17.47
C ALA A 79 13.16 7.07 -18.99
N ALA A 80 12.37 8.01 -19.50
CA ALA A 80 12.39 8.39 -20.92
C ALA A 80 13.74 8.97 -21.36
N ASN A 81 14.49 9.57 -20.43
CA ASN A 81 15.78 10.22 -20.68
C ASN A 81 16.98 9.43 -20.12
N HIS A 82 16.80 8.16 -19.70
CA HIS A 82 17.79 7.40 -18.95
C HIS A 82 19.17 7.39 -19.63
N LYS A 83 19.26 7.10 -20.93
CA LYS A 83 20.55 7.06 -21.66
C LYS A 83 21.42 8.31 -21.47
N ARG A 84 20.80 9.50 -21.49
CA ARG A 84 21.51 10.77 -21.29
C ARG A 84 21.93 10.94 -19.83
N ILE A 85 21.05 10.57 -18.91
CA ILE A 85 21.27 10.66 -17.46
C ILE A 85 22.39 9.70 -17.05
N ASP A 86 22.33 8.45 -17.50
CA ASP A 86 23.31 7.40 -17.26
C ASP A 86 24.68 7.80 -17.79
N ALA A 87 24.76 8.33 -19.01
CA ALA A 87 26.01 8.84 -19.58
C ALA A 87 26.59 10.02 -18.78
N ASN A 88 25.74 10.95 -18.33
CA ASN A 88 26.18 12.10 -17.50
C ASN A 88 26.64 11.68 -16.11
N LEU A 89 26.06 10.60 -15.55
CA LEU A 89 26.44 10.04 -14.25
C LEU A 89 27.58 9.03 -14.35
N GLY A 90 28.00 8.66 -15.57
CA GLY A 90 29.01 7.62 -15.81
C GLY A 90 28.55 6.22 -15.41
N ALA A 91 27.24 5.96 -15.43
CA ALA A 91 26.66 4.67 -15.07
C ALA A 91 26.88 3.64 -16.20
N ASP A 92 27.46 2.49 -15.86
CA ASP A 92 27.50 1.33 -16.74
C ASP A 92 26.21 0.51 -16.58
N VAL A 93 25.38 0.52 -17.62
CA VAL A 93 24.08 -0.17 -17.66
C VAL A 93 24.09 -1.42 -18.55
N SER A 94 25.27 -1.89 -18.99
CA SER A 94 25.40 -3.03 -19.91
C SER A 94 24.71 -4.31 -19.40
N ALA A 95 24.81 -4.59 -18.09
CA ALA A 95 24.14 -5.74 -17.48
C ALA A 95 22.60 -5.61 -17.50
N ILE A 96 22.07 -4.38 -17.35
CA ILE A 96 20.63 -4.13 -17.42
C ILE A 96 20.13 -4.34 -18.86
N ASP A 97 20.90 -3.88 -19.85
CA ASP A 97 20.56 -4.06 -21.27
C ASP A 97 20.56 -5.55 -21.68
N ASP A 98 21.53 -6.35 -21.21
CA ASP A 98 21.55 -7.80 -21.46
C ASP A 98 20.31 -8.49 -20.86
N ILE A 99 19.97 -8.17 -19.61
CA ILE A 99 18.77 -8.71 -18.95
C ILE A 99 17.51 -8.30 -19.72
N ARG A 100 17.40 -7.04 -20.12
CA ARG A 100 16.26 -6.54 -20.90
C ARG A 100 16.11 -7.33 -22.20
N GLN A 101 17.18 -7.52 -22.95
CA GLN A 101 17.14 -8.27 -24.21
C GLN A 101 16.71 -9.73 -23.99
N ARG A 102 17.20 -10.38 -22.94
CA ARG A 102 16.79 -11.75 -22.58
C ARG A 102 15.31 -11.83 -22.24
N VAL A 103 14.79 -10.88 -21.47
CA VAL A 103 13.37 -10.81 -21.11
C VAL A 103 12.50 -10.55 -22.35
N GLU A 104 12.89 -9.60 -23.21
CA GLU A 104 12.17 -9.31 -24.46
C GLU A 104 12.13 -10.52 -25.40
N HIS A 105 13.23 -11.26 -25.52
CA HIS A 105 13.29 -12.50 -26.32
C HIS A 105 12.41 -13.60 -25.72
N TYR A 106 12.50 -13.80 -24.40
CA TYR A 106 11.70 -14.81 -23.70
C TYR A 106 10.20 -14.52 -23.83
N GLU A 107 9.78 -13.26 -23.63
CA GLU A 107 8.39 -12.87 -23.85
C GLU A 107 7.98 -13.07 -25.30
N ALA A 108 8.78 -12.68 -26.28
CA ALA A 108 8.45 -12.83 -27.69
C ALA A 108 8.22 -14.31 -28.09
N GLU A 109 9.01 -15.22 -27.53
CA GLU A 109 8.87 -16.66 -27.76
C GLU A 109 7.69 -17.30 -27.02
N HIS A 110 7.36 -16.81 -25.82
CA HIS A 110 6.39 -17.46 -24.93
C HIS A 110 5.07 -16.69 -24.76
N LYS A 111 4.88 -15.59 -25.50
CA LYS A 111 3.67 -14.76 -25.40
C LYS A 111 2.42 -15.58 -25.71
N ARG A 112 1.64 -15.84 -24.68
CA ARG A 112 0.31 -16.48 -24.77
C ARG A 112 -0.73 -15.52 -24.23
N ASN A 113 -1.75 -15.23 -25.03
CA ASN A 113 -2.92 -14.49 -24.55
C ASN A 113 -3.78 -15.44 -23.70
N ALA A 114 -4.19 -15.00 -22.51
CA ALA A 114 -5.11 -15.77 -21.68
C ALA A 114 -6.50 -15.83 -22.34
N GLY A 115 -7.14 -16.99 -22.29
CA GLY A 115 -8.50 -17.18 -22.74
C GLY A 115 -9.53 -16.86 -21.66
N VAL A 116 -10.81 -16.86 -22.04
CA VAL A 116 -11.94 -16.67 -21.12
C VAL A 116 -11.92 -17.65 -19.95
N PRO A 117 -11.64 -18.96 -20.13
CA PRO A 117 -11.60 -19.90 -19.01
C PRO A 117 -10.54 -19.55 -17.96
N GLU A 118 -9.36 -19.09 -18.38
CA GLU A 118 -8.31 -18.66 -17.47
C GLU A 118 -8.72 -17.42 -16.67
N TYR A 119 -9.38 -16.45 -17.30
CA TYR A 119 -9.93 -15.30 -16.58
C TYR A 119 -11.01 -15.72 -15.57
N ILE A 120 -11.91 -16.65 -15.95
CA ILE A 120 -12.91 -17.19 -15.02
C ILE A 120 -12.23 -17.88 -13.84
N PHE A 121 -11.17 -18.65 -14.07
CA PHE A 121 -10.44 -19.32 -13.01
C PHE A 121 -9.74 -18.32 -12.07
N ILE A 122 -9.11 -17.27 -12.61
CA ILE A 122 -8.50 -16.20 -11.83
C ILE A 122 -9.56 -15.51 -10.95
N LEU A 123 -10.73 -15.20 -11.50
CA LEU A 123 -11.83 -14.61 -10.74
C LEU A 123 -12.32 -15.56 -9.65
N ALA A 124 -12.55 -16.84 -9.97
CA ALA A 124 -12.98 -17.84 -9.01
C ALA A 124 -11.98 -18.01 -7.86
N ALA A 125 -10.68 -18.04 -8.16
CA ALA A 125 -9.63 -18.10 -7.16
C ALA A 125 -9.61 -16.84 -6.28
N ALA A 126 -9.68 -15.65 -6.89
CA ALA A 126 -9.68 -14.38 -6.16
C ALA A 126 -10.90 -14.23 -5.24
N PHE A 127 -12.11 -14.45 -5.76
CA PHE A 127 -13.34 -14.40 -4.95
C PHE A 127 -13.43 -15.53 -3.93
N GLY A 128 -12.93 -16.72 -4.26
CA GLY A 128 -12.85 -17.86 -3.34
C GLY A 128 -11.96 -17.55 -2.14
N ALA A 129 -10.72 -17.07 -2.39
CA ALA A 129 -9.79 -16.66 -1.34
C ALA A 129 -10.36 -15.52 -0.49
N ALA A 130 -10.95 -14.50 -1.12
CA ALA A 130 -11.60 -13.40 -0.39
C ALA A 130 -12.77 -13.90 0.48
N GLY A 131 -13.64 -14.76 -0.06
CA GLY A 131 -14.76 -15.34 0.67
C GLY A 131 -14.31 -16.17 1.88
N ILE A 132 -13.29 -17.00 1.71
CA ILE A 132 -12.67 -17.77 2.82
C ILE A 132 -12.08 -16.82 3.86
N GLY A 133 -11.39 -15.76 3.45
CA GLY A 133 -10.85 -14.74 4.34
C GLY A 133 -11.92 -14.05 5.18
N HIS A 134 -13.03 -13.63 4.56
CA HIS A 134 -14.16 -13.05 5.28
C HIS A 134 -14.82 -14.04 6.24
N PHE A 135 -15.03 -15.28 5.81
CA PHE A 135 -15.60 -16.32 6.67
C PHE A 135 -14.72 -16.60 7.90
N ALA A 136 -13.41 -16.74 7.71
CA ALA A 136 -12.47 -16.93 8.82
C ALA A 136 -12.43 -15.70 9.74
N ALA A 137 -12.43 -14.47 9.18
CA ALA A 137 -12.46 -13.25 9.97
C ALA A 137 -13.72 -13.14 10.85
N ASP A 138 -14.88 -13.54 10.33
CA ASP A 138 -16.14 -13.53 11.08
C ASP A 138 -16.17 -14.54 12.24
N LEU A 139 -15.32 -15.58 12.21
CA LEU A 139 -15.17 -16.54 13.31
C LEU A 139 -14.08 -16.12 14.31
N ILE A 140 -12.91 -15.73 13.80
CA ILE A 140 -11.71 -15.53 14.61
C ILE A 140 -11.76 -14.21 15.37
N ALA A 141 -12.12 -13.11 14.70
CA ALA A 141 -12.08 -11.78 15.30
C ALA A 141 -13.03 -11.63 16.51
N PRO A 142 -14.31 -12.05 16.45
CA PRO A 142 -15.18 -12.01 17.63
C PRO A 142 -14.70 -12.93 18.75
N TYR A 143 -14.23 -14.14 18.42
CA TYR A 143 -13.72 -15.09 19.42
C TYR A 143 -12.54 -14.52 20.22
N ILE A 144 -11.59 -13.86 19.54
CA ILE A 144 -10.49 -13.15 20.20
C ILE A 144 -11.01 -11.97 21.02
N GLY A 145 -11.95 -11.20 20.45
CA GLY A 145 -12.53 -10.04 21.11
C GLY A 145 -13.26 -10.36 22.42
N GLU A 146 -13.85 -11.55 22.53
CA GLU A 146 -14.57 -12.00 23.73
C GLU A 146 -13.66 -12.71 24.74
N ASN A 147 -12.73 -13.56 24.26
CA ASN A 147 -11.97 -14.46 25.13
C ASN A 147 -10.57 -13.96 25.50
N TYR A 148 -9.99 -13.06 24.71
CA TYR A 148 -8.62 -12.58 24.90
C TYR A 148 -8.52 -11.04 24.83
N PRO A 149 -9.03 -10.31 25.85
CA PRO A 149 -9.01 -8.85 25.87
C PRO A 149 -7.61 -8.23 25.74
N ALA A 150 -6.57 -8.93 26.20
CA ALA A 150 -5.18 -8.47 26.09
C ALA A 150 -4.71 -8.37 24.62
N LEU A 151 -5.25 -9.20 23.73
CA LEU A 151 -4.88 -9.23 22.31
C LEU A 151 -5.53 -8.12 21.49
N LYS A 152 -6.55 -7.43 22.04
CA LYS A 152 -7.16 -6.24 21.41
C LYS A 152 -6.16 -5.10 21.24
N GLN A 153 -5.19 -5.00 22.14
CA GLN A 153 -4.14 -3.98 22.05
C GLN A 153 -3.24 -4.16 20.82
N MET A 154 -3.23 -5.36 20.23
CA MET A 154 -2.53 -5.69 18.99
C MET A 154 -3.48 -5.71 17.79
N SER A 155 -4.72 -5.25 17.95
CA SER A 155 -5.78 -5.23 16.94
C SER A 155 -6.11 -6.61 16.35
N LEU A 156 -5.88 -7.69 17.12
CA LEU A 156 -6.19 -9.07 16.69
C LEU A 156 -7.69 -9.38 16.69
N ASP A 157 -8.53 -8.50 17.23
CA ASP A 157 -9.98 -8.53 17.12
C ASP A 157 -10.52 -7.75 15.90
N ALA A 158 -9.64 -7.18 15.07
CA ALA A 158 -10.04 -6.54 13.83
C ALA A 158 -10.29 -7.58 12.73
N LYS A 159 -11.51 -7.63 12.19
CA LYS A 159 -11.88 -8.54 11.08
C LYS A 159 -10.97 -8.38 9.87
N PHE A 160 -10.65 -7.14 9.52
CA PHE A 160 -9.86 -6.83 8.33
C PHE A 160 -8.46 -7.46 8.35
N LEU A 161 -7.82 -7.54 9.52
CA LEU A 161 -6.52 -8.19 9.68
C LEU A 161 -6.58 -9.65 9.24
N TRP A 162 -7.59 -10.38 9.69
CA TRP A 162 -7.76 -11.81 9.38
C TRP A 162 -8.14 -12.04 7.92
N VAL A 163 -8.92 -11.14 7.31
CA VAL A 163 -9.19 -11.20 5.86
C VAL A 163 -7.87 -11.16 5.09
N ILE A 164 -6.97 -10.22 5.40
CA ILE A 164 -5.68 -10.10 4.73
C ILE A 164 -4.84 -11.35 5.01
N MET A 165 -4.62 -11.71 6.28
CA MET A 165 -3.72 -12.82 6.63
C MET A 165 -4.13 -14.13 5.97
N VAL A 166 -5.43 -14.43 5.94
CA VAL A 166 -5.95 -15.66 5.33
C VAL A 166 -5.90 -15.60 3.80
N ALA A 167 -6.19 -14.45 3.19
CA ALA A 167 -6.14 -14.31 1.74
C ALA A 167 -4.71 -14.35 1.17
N THR A 168 -3.69 -14.08 1.99
CA THR A 168 -2.27 -14.06 1.58
C THR A 168 -1.44 -15.26 2.06
N ALA A 169 -2.04 -16.19 2.84
CA ALA A 169 -1.37 -17.38 3.37
C ALA A 169 -1.16 -18.47 2.31
#